data_AF-A0A3N4KHE4-F1
#
_entry.id   AF-A0A3N4KHE4-F1
#
_cell.length_a   1.000
_cell.length_b   1.000
_cell.length_c   1.000
_cell.angle_alpha   90.00
_cell.angle_beta   90.00
_cell.angle_gamma   90.00
#
_symmetry.space_group_name_H-M   'P 1'
#
loop_
_entity.id
_entity.type
_entity.pdbx_description
1 polymer ?
#
loop_
_entity_poly.entity_id
_entity_poly.type
_entity_poly.pdbx_seq_one_letter_code
_entity_poly.pdbx_strand_id
1 'polypeptide(L)'
;MPTPKYLSTFIILATLTTSAAAQDNTCSLSGNPDLYGLGIRIGFYSQLVATCFANTFIPSETRGAQTVNLWFQFSLFVGLVFQAAREGTGFYAVESYIVVILLSGVVFTTFSYFFIYLAISRDDDKNGIFGGAVFTMICFIILLAGLHSYSLWFWWRGMDRMGVGACTTHGFFMARVDLFGWFRTVNKVFNIWMMVALILGCISLVIVVTMIAVSESQLLSSRKKEENFVLYWVDVLLEPFQEPEWSRNGNFLIEMRSGAQMQQTQNQTGSVTSGFQINSGPINGQEYKQNKRLSPGEILFWYVAGSLFGFGGIGIIIISVECSLRWNQVSGVGDLDSVGQLIPFVVGIGTLLQIFKNIYLQARRNWKKLGKGSGFPIHLQAVAS
;
A
#
# COMPACT_ATOMS: atom_id res chain seq x y z
N MET A 1 77.55 -38.04 -16.75
CA MET A 1 76.10 -38.33 -16.55
C MET A 1 75.47 -37.10 -15.93
N PRO A 2 74.69 -36.30 -16.69
CA PRO A 2 74.02 -35.12 -16.16
C PRO A 2 72.65 -35.51 -15.58
N THR A 3 72.42 -35.20 -14.32
CA THR A 3 71.12 -35.31 -13.65
C THR A 3 70.16 -34.24 -14.17
N PRO A 4 68.87 -34.55 -14.42
CA PRO A 4 67.94 -33.61 -15.06
C PRO A 4 67.41 -32.58 -14.05
N LYS A 5 67.64 -31.29 -14.34
CA LYS A 5 67.16 -30.12 -13.57
C LYS A 5 65.66 -29.83 -13.70
N TYR A 6 64.86 -30.78 -14.21
CA TYR A 6 63.44 -30.56 -14.51
C TYR A 6 62.47 -31.14 -13.47
N LEU A 7 62.96 -31.89 -12.48
CA LEU A 7 62.10 -32.52 -11.46
C LEU A 7 61.73 -31.56 -10.31
N SER A 8 62.53 -30.53 -10.06
CA SER A 8 62.30 -29.55 -8.97
C SER A 8 61.24 -28.50 -9.31
N THR A 9 60.99 -28.22 -10.59
CA THR A 9 59.98 -27.21 -11.00
C THR A 9 58.55 -27.77 -10.98
N PHE A 10 58.39 -29.09 -11.17
CA PHE A 10 57.07 -29.74 -11.08
C PHE A 10 56.57 -29.91 -9.65
N ILE A 11 57.47 -30.05 -8.68
CA ILE A 11 57.07 -30.16 -7.26
C ILE A 11 56.60 -28.79 -6.74
N ILE A 12 57.22 -27.68 -7.17
CA ILE A 12 56.78 -26.33 -6.75
C ILE A 12 55.44 -25.94 -7.38
N LEU A 13 55.16 -26.38 -8.63
CA LEU A 13 53.84 -26.16 -9.27
C LEU A 13 52.74 -27.08 -8.69
N ALA A 14 53.09 -28.28 -8.22
CA ALA A 14 52.16 -29.20 -7.58
C ALA A 14 51.85 -28.83 -6.12
N THR A 15 52.75 -28.13 -5.42
CA THR A 15 52.47 -27.57 -4.06
C THR A 15 51.71 -26.24 -4.09
N LEU A 16 51.55 -25.59 -5.24
CA LEU A 16 50.72 -24.39 -5.39
C LEU A 16 49.27 -24.69 -5.82
N THR A 17 48.92 -25.95 -6.07
CA THR A 17 47.59 -26.35 -6.57
C THR A 17 46.79 -27.22 -5.60
N THR A 18 47.22 -27.35 -4.35
CA THR A 18 46.49 -28.09 -3.30
C THR A 18 46.30 -27.26 -2.04
N SER A 19 45.44 -26.23 -2.13
CA SER A 19 44.46 -25.83 -1.09
C SER A 19 43.84 -24.48 -1.43
N ALA A 20 43.22 -24.36 -2.60
CA ALA A 20 42.00 -23.57 -2.71
C ALA A 20 40.81 -24.53 -2.61
N ALA A 21 40.83 -25.40 -1.60
CA ALA A 21 39.58 -25.88 -1.04
C ALA A 21 38.89 -24.59 -0.58
N ALA A 22 37.76 -24.28 -1.22
CA ALA A 22 36.89 -23.19 -0.79
C ALA A 22 36.74 -23.34 0.71
N GLN A 23 37.40 -22.44 1.44
CA GLN A 23 37.11 -22.27 2.84
C GLN A 23 35.67 -21.75 2.80
N ASP A 24 34.71 -22.65 3.02
CA ASP A 24 33.39 -22.32 3.53
C ASP A 24 33.65 -21.71 4.93
N ASN A 25 34.24 -20.52 4.93
CA ASN A 25 34.24 -19.63 6.05
C ASN A 25 32.76 -19.36 6.26
N THR A 26 32.20 -20.01 7.29
CA THR A 26 30.85 -19.76 7.79
C THR A 26 30.71 -18.26 7.99
N CYS A 27 30.15 -17.60 6.98
CA CYS A 27 30.02 -16.17 6.99
C CYS A 27 28.75 -15.81 7.74
N SER A 28 28.89 -15.66 9.05
CA SER A 28 27.84 -15.12 9.89
C SER A 28 27.88 -13.60 9.77
N LEU A 29 26.89 -13.02 9.10
CA LEU A 29 26.69 -11.58 9.08
C LEU A 29 25.99 -11.15 10.38
N SER A 30 26.58 -10.21 11.11
CA SER A 30 25.90 -9.60 12.26
C SER A 30 24.86 -8.61 11.75
N GLY A 31 23.58 -8.96 11.87
CA GLY A 31 22.49 -8.14 11.37
C GLY A 31 22.10 -7.03 12.33
N ASN A 32 21.42 -6.01 11.81
CA ASN A 32 20.83 -4.95 12.60
C ASN A 32 19.41 -5.30 13.11
N PRO A 33 19.24 -5.57 14.42
CA PRO A 33 17.94 -5.93 14.98
C PRO A 33 16.90 -4.80 14.94
N ASP A 34 17.31 -3.54 14.84
CA ASP A 34 16.41 -2.39 14.79
C ASP A 34 15.84 -2.09 13.39
N LEU A 35 16.31 -2.81 12.36
CA LEU A 35 15.75 -2.70 11.01
C LEU A 35 14.87 -3.90 10.63
N TYR A 36 15.27 -5.11 11.01
CA TYR A 36 14.57 -6.34 10.61
C TYR A 36 14.71 -7.45 11.66
N GLY A 37 14.90 -7.07 12.93
CA GLY A 37 14.82 -7.99 14.07
C GLY A 37 13.48 -8.71 14.15
N LEU A 38 13.41 -9.71 15.03
CA LEU A 38 12.27 -10.61 15.11
C LEU A 38 10.95 -9.85 15.35
N GLY A 39 10.96 -8.85 16.24
CA GLY A 39 9.75 -8.10 16.57
C GLY A 39 9.27 -7.22 15.42
N ILE A 40 10.20 -6.61 14.67
CA ILE A 40 9.87 -5.85 13.45
C ILE A 40 9.27 -6.78 12.41
N ARG A 41 9.88 -7.94 12.15
CA ARG A 41 9.38 -8.91 11.16
C ARG A 41 7.98 -9.41 11.50
N ILE A 42 7.78 -9.96 12.70
CA ILE A 42 6.46 -10.47 13.12
C ILE A 42 5.42 -9.35 13.13
N GLY A 43 5.80 -8.16 13.61
CA GLY A 43 4.94 -6.97 13.62
C GLY A 43 4.51 -6.57 12.21
N PHE A 44 5.45 -6.45 11.28
CA PHE A 44 5.17 -6.14 9.87
C PHE A 44 4.33 -7.22 9.20
N TYR A 45 4.65 -8.50 9.38
CA TYR A 45 3.87 -9.59 8.79
C TYR A 45 2.42 -9.55 9.29
N SER A 46 2.23 -9.38 10.60
CA SER A 46 0.91 -9.26 11.21
C SER A 46 0.17 -8.04 10.68
N GLN A 47 0.84 -6.90 10.55
CA GLN A 47 0.25 -5.65 10.05
C GLN A 47 -0.17 -5.76 8.57
N LEU A 48 0.67 -6.34 7.73
CA LEU A 48 0.37 -6.56 6.30
C LEU A 48 -0.81 -7.51 6.15
N VAL A 49 -0.80 -8.63 6.88
CA VAL A 49 -1.90 -9.60 6.89
C VAL A 49 -3.19 -8.95 7.37
N ALA A 50 -3.16 -8.21 8.48
CA ALA A 50 -4.32 -7.48 9.01
C ALA A 50 -4.90 -6.50 7.98
N THR A 51 -4.03 -5.81 7.25
CA THR A 51 -4.45 -4.88 6.19
C THR A 51 -5.13 -5.61 5.03
N CYS A 52 -4.61 -6.76 4.58
CA CYS A 52 -5.29 -7.56 3.56
C CYS A 52 -6.63 -8.12 4.03
N PHE A 53 -6.72 -8.59 5.28
CA PHE A 53 -8.00 -9.01 5.85
C PHE A 53 -8.99 -7.84 5.95
N ALA A 54 -8.53 -6.64 6.30
CA ALA A 54 -9.38 -5.45 6.31
C ALA A 54 -9.86 -5.11 4.90
N ASN A 55 -8.96 -5.02 3.93
CA ASN A 55 -9.28 -4.74 2.52
C ASN A 55 -10.36 -5.69 2.00
N THR A 56 -10.20 -6.99 2.23
CA THR A 56 -11.11 -8.02 1.71
C THR A 56 -12.41 -8.05 2.50
N PHE A 57 -12.36 -8.24 3.82
CA PHE A 57 -13.56 -8.63 4.58
C PHE A 57 -14.26 -7.47 5.28
N ILE A 58 -13.54 -6.38 5.60
CA ILE A 58 -14.11 -5.25 6.35
C ILE A 58 -13.62 -3.91 5.76
N PRO A 59 -14.24 -3.45 4.67
CA PRO A 59 -13.90 -2.16 4.06
C PRO A 59 -13.94 -0.99 5.05
N SER A 60 -14.81 -1.05 6.08
CA SER A 60 -14.93 0.01 7.09
C SER A 60 -13.67 0.19 7.96
N GLU A 61 -12.86 -0.85 8.13
CA GLU A 61 -11.62 -0.80 8.95
C GLU A 61 -10.36 -0.61 8.08
N THR A 62 -10.50 -0.68 6.75
CA THR A 62 -9.40 -0.64 5.79
C THR A 62 -8.54 0.61 5.94
N ARG A 63 -9.18 1.78 6.03
CA ARG A 63 -8.46 3.06 6.16
C ARG A 63 -7.57 3.08 7.41
N GLY A 64 -8.10 2.61 8.55
CA GLY A 64 -7.33 2.53 9.79
C GLY A 64 -6.13 1.59 9.67
N ALA A 65 -6.34 0.38 9.13
CA ALA A 65 -5.26 -0.59 8.93
C ALA A 65 -4.17 -0.06 7.97
N GLN A 66 -4.57 0.62 6.89
CA GLN A 66 -3.65 1.25 5.94
C GLN A 66 -2.85 2.38 6.56
N THR A 67 -3.47 3.24 7.38
CA THR A 67 -2.74 4.32 8.06
C THR A 67 -1.66 3.76 8.99
N VAL A 68 -1.95 2.71 9.76
CA VAL A 68 -0.94 2.06 10.61
C VAL A 68 0.19 1.45 9.77
N ASN A 69 -0.15 0.75 8.69
CA ASN A 69 0.84 0.18 7.75
C ASN A 69 1.73 1.25 7.11
N LEU A 70 1.16 2.38 6.70
CA LEU A 70 1.89 3.50 6.12
C LEU A 70 2.95 4.03 7.10
N TRP A 71 2.58 4.26 8.36
CA TRP A 71 3.52 4.80 9.35
C TRP A 71 4.63 3.83 9.71
N PHE A 72 4.31 2.54 9.79
CA PHE A 72 5.32 1.48 9.95
C PHE A 72 6.35 1.52 8.83
N GLN A 73 5.87 1.53 7.59
CA GLN A 73 6.75 1.53 6.43
C GLN A 73 7.51 2.83 6.27
N PHE A 74 6.90 3.97 6.58
CA PHE A 74 7.60 5.25 6.59
C PHE A 74 8.74 5.26 7.61
N SER A 75 8.49 4.80 8.83
CA SER A 75 9.52 4.70 9.88
C SER A 75 10.67 3.79 9.46
N LEU A 76 10.37 2.60 8.92
CA LEU A 76 11.38 1.67 8.46
C LEU A 76 12.16 2.21 7.24
N PHE A 77 11.50 2.92 6.33
CA PHE A 77 12.16 3.56 5.19
C PHE A 77 13.13 4.65 5.63
N VAL A 78 12.75 5.48 6.60
CA VAL A 78 13.67 6.47 7.18
C VAL A 78 14.86 5.79 7.83
N GLY A 79 14.65 4.70 8.58
CA GLY A 79 15.73 3.90 9.17
C GLY A 79 16.68 3.32 8.12
N LEU A 80 16.14 2.80 7.02
CA LEU A 80 16.91 2.28 5.88
C LEU A 80 17.78 3.37 5.25
N VAL A 81 17.20 4.54 4.96
CA VAL A 81 17.93 5.66 4.35
C VAL A 81 19.02 6.17 5.30
N PHE A 82 18.71 6.29 6.59
CA PHE A 82 19.67 6.74 7.59
C PHE A 82 20.86 5.80 7.70
N GLN A 83 20.63 4.49 7.75
CA GLN A 83 21.71 3.51 7.84
C GLN A 83 22.52 3.41 6.54
N ALA A 84 21.85 3.49 5.40
CA ALA A 84 22.51 3.51 4.09
C ALA A 84 23.37 4.75 3.85
N ALA A 85 23.06 5.88 4.49
CA ALA A 85 23.82 7.12 4.37
C ALA A 85 25.09 7.15 5.25
N ARG A 86 25.19 6.27 6.25
CA ARG A 86 26.33 6.26 7.18
C ARG A 86 27.42 5.30 6.70
N GLU A 87 28.45 5.86 6.07
CA GLU A 87 29.65 5.12 5.68
C GLU A 87 30.35 4.51 6.92
N GLY A 88 30.92 3.30 6.77
CA GLY A 88 31.71 2.64 7.81
C GLY A 88 30.92 1.98 8.96
N THR A 89 29.59 1.93 8.89
CA THR A 89 28.74 1.32 9.95
C THR A 89 28.61 -0.19 9.90
N GLY A 90 29.23 -0.85 8.91
CA GLY A 90 29.05 -2.29 8.70
C GLY A 90 27.68 -2.67 8.16
N PHE A 91 26.92 -1.74 7.57
CA PHE A 91 25.64 -2.03 6.93
C PHE A 91 25.85 -2.74 5.58
N TYR A 92 25.44 -4.02 5.51
CA TYR A 92 25.67 -4.86 4.34
C TYR A 92 24.55 -4.73 3.30
N ALA A 93 24.90 -4.95 2.03
CA ALA A 93 23.94 -4.87 0.92
C ALA A 93 22.73 -5.82 1.10
N VAL A 94 22.94 -7.00 1.70
CA VAL A 94 21.85 -7.95 1.98
C VAL A 94 20.86 -7.43 3.02
N GLU A 95 21.31 -6.64 3.99
CA GLU A 95 20.45 -6.05 5.02
C GLU A 95 19.53 -5.01 4.39
N SER A 96 20.11 -4.12 3.56
CA SER A 96 19.34 -3.17 2.77
C SER A 96 18.30 -3.87 1.88
N TYR A 97 18.71 -4.95 1.20
CA TYR A 97 17.81 -5.76 0.39
C TYR A 97 16.64 -6.35 1.19
N ILE A 98 16.89 -6.93 2.37
CA ILE A 98 15.84 -7.47 3.25
C ILE A 98 14.84 -6.38 3.63
N VAL A 99 15.33 -5.20 4.01
CA VAL A 99 14.46 -4.08 4.39
C VAL A 99 13.65 -3.56 3.20
N VAL A 100 14.25 -3.47 2.01
CA VAL A 100 13.53 -3.12 0.76
C VAL A 100 12.41 -4.12 0.46
N ILE A 101 12.63 -5.42 0.69
CA ILE A 101 11.56 -6.43 0.54
C ILE A 101 10.44 -6.19 1.55
N LEU A 102 10.75 -5.95 2.83
CA LEU A 102 9.73 -5.63 3.83
C LEU A 102 8.90 -4.40 3.43
N LEU A 103 9.58 -3.35 2.97
CA LEU A 103 8.96 -2.12 2.48
C LEU A 103 8.16 -2.32 1.18
N SER A 104 8.42 -3.36 0.39
CA SER A 104 7.61 -3.65 -0.81
C SER A 104 6.16 -4.06 -0.46
N GLY A 105 5.87 -4.33 0.82
CA GLY A 105 4.53 -4.60 1.33
C GLY A 105 3.51 -3.51 1.01
N VAL A 106 3.92 -2.22 0.93
CA VAL A 106 3.02 -1.12 0.51
C VAL A 106 2.38 -1.39 -0.84
N VAL A 107 3.16 -1.92 -1.79
CA VAL A 107 2.67 -2.18 -3.15
C VAL A 107 1.52 -3.17 -3.08
N PHE A 108 1.72 -4.30 -2.42
CA PHE A 108 0.70 -5.35 -2.34
C PHE A 108 -0.55 -4.91 -1.60
N THR A 109 -0.42 -4.20 -0.47
CA THR A 109 -1.59 -3.73 0.29
C THR A 109 -2.36 -2.63 -0.44
N THR A 110 -1.67 -1.72 -1.13
CA THR A 110 -2.30 -0.59 -1.83
C THR A 110 -2.99 -1.04 -3.11
N PHE A 111 -2.35 -1.88 -3.93
CA PHE A 111 -2.99 -2.42 -5.14
C PHE A 111 -4.11 -3.41 -4.81
N SER A 112 -3.98 -4.20 -3.73
CA SER A 112 -5.08 -5.02 -3.21
C SER A 112 -6.31 -4.18 -2.90
N TYR A 113 -6.11 -3.06 -2.18
CA TYR A 113 -7.19 -2.12 -1.90
C TYR A 113 -7.76 -1.48 -3.16
N PHE A 114 -6.91 -1.04 -4.09
CA PHE A 114 -7.35 -0.44 -5.35
C PHE A 114 -8.27 -1.39 -6.13
N PHE A 115 -7.88 -2.64 -6.32
CA PHE A 115 -8.71 -3.62 -7.04
C PHE A 115 -10.03 -3.90 -6.31
N ILE A 116 -10.01 -4.02 -4.99
CA ILE A 116 -11.24 -4.25 -4.20
C ILE A 116 -12.13 -3.00 -4.22
N TYR A 117 -11.55 -1.80 -4.18
CA TYR A 117 -12.28 -0.54 -4.27
C TYR A 117 -13.00 -0.40 -5.62
N LEU A 118 -12.37 -0.81 -6.72
CA LEU A 118 -13.02 -0.88 -8.05
C LEU A 118 -14.26 -1.81 -8.06
N ALA A 119 -14.29 -2.83 -7.19
CA ALA A 119 -15.43 -3.73 -7.06
C ALA A 119 -16.59 -3.14 -6.22
N ILE A 120 -16.29 -2.28 -5.24
CA ILE A 120 -17.25 -1.82 -4.21
C ILE A 120 -17.80 -0.41 -4.51
N SER A 121 -16.98 0.50 -5.04
CA SER A 121 -17.25 1.95 -4.99
C SER A 121 -18.18 2.49 -6.10
N ARG A 122 -19.42 1.97 -6.20
CA ARG A 122 -20.42 2.59 -7.10
C ARG A 122 -21.77 3.00 -6.48
N ASP A 123 -22.03 2.73 -5.20
CA ASP A 123 -23.36 3.00 -4.61
C ASP A 123 -23.42 3.99 -3.43
N ASP A 124 -22.30 4.44 -2.84
CA ASP A 124 -22.33 5.15 -1.53
C ASP A 124 -21.57 6.50 -1.49
N ASP A 125 -21.54 7.24 -2.60
CA ASP A 125 -20.83 8.52 -2.72
C ASP A 125 -21.64 9.72 -2.19
N LYS A 126 -22.00 9.67 -0.89
CA LYS A 126 -22.61 10.82 -0.18
C LYS A 126 -21.63 11.56 0.73
N ASN A 127 -20.50 10.96 1.05
CA ASN A 127 -19.44 11.57 1.86
C ASN A 127 -18.20 11.66 0.97
N GLY A 128 -17.98 12.84 0.39
CA GLY A 128 -17.05 13.07 -0.72
C GLY A 128 -15.66 12.46 -0.52
N ILE A 129 -15.11 12.03 -1.65
CA ILE A 129 -13.77 11.46 -1.88
C ILE A 129 -12.61 12.31 -1.26
N PHE A 130 -12.88 13.57 -0.90
CA PHE A 130 -11.85 14.57 -0.57
C PHE A 130 -11.34 14.59 0.88
N GLY A 131 -12.07 14.06 1.87
CA GLY A 131 -11.67 14.14 3.28
C GLY A 131 -10.66 13.08 3.73
N GLY A 132 -9.41 13.46 4.03
CA GLY A 132 -8.30 12.67 4.64
C GLY A 132 -7.88 11.34 3.95
N ALA A 133 -8.68 10.79 3.04
CA ALA A 133 -8.33 9.71 2.12
C ALA A 133 -7.31 10.21 1.10
N VAL A 134 -7.48 11.45 0.62
CA VAL A 134 -6.52 12.13 -0.27
C VAL A 134 -5.16 12.31 0.41
N PHE A 135 -5.12 12.77 1.66
CA PHE A 135 -3.87 12.89 2.42
C PHE A 135 -3.15 11.55 2.54
N THR A 136 -3.89 10.50 2.95
CA THR A 136 -3.33 9.15 3.07
C THR A 136 -2.79 8.64 1.74
N MET A 137 -3.52 8.86 0.64
CA MET A 137 -3.09 8.52 -0.72
C MET A 137 -1.83 9.27 -1.14
N ILE A 138 -1.72 10.57 -0.88
CA ILE A 138 -0.53 11.37 -1.17
C ILE A 138 0.68 10.81 -0.40
N CYS A 139 0.53 10.53 0.89
CA CYS A 139 1.61 9.94 1.69
C CYS A 139 2.05 8.57 1.15
N PHE A 140 1.11 7.74 0.69
CA PHE A 140 1.44 6.48 0.02
C PHE A 140 2.24 6.68 -1.27
N ILE A 141 1.84 7.65 -2.11
CA ILE A 141 2.56 7.98 -3.36
C ILE A 141 3.97 8.46 -3.04
N ILE A 142 4.14 9.33 -2.05
CA ILE A 142 5.44 9.84 -1.60
C ILE A 142 6.33 8.68 -1.12
N LEU A 143 5.80 7.79 -0.28
CA LEU A 143 6.54 6.64 0.21
C LEU A 143 6.94 5.70 -0.92
N LEU A 144 6.04 5.43 -1.87
CA LEU A 144 6.31 4.57 -3.02
C LEU A 144 7.37 5.17 -3.95
N ALA A 145 7.30 6.48 -4.20
CA ALA A 145 8.31 7.21 -4.97
C ALA A 145 9.67 7.17 -4.25
N GLY A 146 9.69 7.36 -2.93
CA GLY A 146 10.89 7.25 -2.11
C GLY A 146 11.52 5.86 -2.18
N LEU A 147 10.71 4.81 -2.03
CA LEU A 147 11.16 3.42 -2.07
C LEU A 147 11.78 3.04 -3.43
N HIS A 148 11.15 3.39 -4.54
CA HIS A 148 11.71 3.11 -5.86
C HIS A 148 12.92 3.98 -6.19
N SER A 149 12.97 5.22 -5.70
CA SER A 149 14.15 6.09 -5.84
C SER A 149 15.34 5.52 -5.09
N TYR A 150 15.12 5.08 -3.85
CA TYR A 150 16.12 4.37 -3.06
C TYR A 150 16.56 3.08 -3.76
N SER A 151 15.61 2.28 -4.25
CA SER A 151 15.90 1.01 -4.94
C SER A 151 16.73 1.23 -6.20
N LEU A 152 16.44 2.25 -7.00
CA LEU A 152 17.26 2.64 -8.14
C LEU A 152 18.69 2.97 -7.71
N TRP A 153 18.87 3.79 -6.67
CA TRP A 153 20.19 4.06 -6.13
C TRP A 153 20.89 2.80 -5.61
N PHE A 154 20.18 1.97 -4.85
CA PHE A 154 20.68 0.74 -4.24
C PHE A 154 21.25 -0.21 -5.29
N TRP A 155 20.46 -0.57 -6.30
CA TRP A 155 20.88 -1.53 -7.34
C TRP A 155 21.97 -0.97 -8.26
N TRP A 156 22.00 0.34 -8.50
CA TRP A 156 22.99 0.96 -9.40
C TRP A 156 24.31 1.31 -8.74
N ARG A 157 24.29 1.81 -7.50
CA ARG A 157 25.48 2.33 -6.81
C ARG A 157 25.58 1.90 -5.36
N GLY A 158 24.45 1.78 -4.66
CA GLY A 158 24.43 1.49 -3.22
C GLY A 158 25.10 0.16 -2.88
N MET A 159 24.81 -0.90 -3.63
CA MET A 159 25.43 -2.21 -3.43
C MET A 159 26.97 -2.21 -3.55
N ASP A 160 27.54 -1.31 -4.37
CA ASP A 160 29.01 -1.22 -4.53
C ASP A 160 29.66 -0.43 -3.39
N ARG A 161 28.87 0.35 -2.64
CA ARG A 161 29.33 1.16 -1.49
C ARG A 161 29.09 0.47 -0.15
N MET A 162 28.06 -0.35 -0.07
CA MET A 162 27.77 -1.15 1.11
C MET A 162 28.80 -2.28 1.22
N GLY A 163 29.09 -2.71 2.44
CA GLY A 163 30.05 -3.78 2.66
C GLY A 163 29.65 -5.02 1.87
N VAL A 164 30.50 -5.44 0.94
CA VAL A 164 30.56 -6.84 0.53
C VAL A 164 31.37 -7.46 1.66
N GLY A 165 30.74 -8.20 2.56
CA GLY A 165 31.50 -9.05 3.47
C GLY A 165 32.46 -9.93 2.66
N ALA A 166 33.38 -10.67 3.28
CA ALA A 166 34.23 -11.63 2.57
C ALA A 166 33.45 -12.83 1.95
N CYS A 167 32.17 -12.64 1.64
CA CYS A 167 31.13 -13.65 1.52
C CYS A 167 30.18 -13.29 0.39
N THR A 168 29.76 -14.32 -0.34
CA THR A 168 28.72 -14.20 -1.34
C THR A 168 27.37 -13.99 -0.66
N THR A 169 26.68 -12.91 -1.04
CA THR A 169 25.35 -12.61 -0.50
C THR A 169 24.27 -13.09 -1.46
N HIS A 170 23.20 -13.63 -0.90
CA HIS A 170 22.15 -14.30 -1.64
C HIS A 170 20.81 -13.59 -1.48
N GLY A 171 20.05 -13.49 -2.56
CA GLY A 171 18.68 -12.99 -2.57
C GLY A 171 17.68 -14.09 -2.88
N PHE A 172 16.40 -13.75 -2.77
CA PHE A 172 15.30 -14.62 -3.16
C PHE A 172 14.74 -14.26 -4.53
N PHE A 173 14.71 -15.26 -5.41
CA PHE A 173 13.95 -15.25 -6.66
C PHE A 173 13.36 -16.64 -6.90
N MET A 174 12.46 -17.08 -6.01
CA MET A 174 11.92 -18.46 -5.96
C MET A 174 12.97 -19.58 -5.77
N ALA A 175 14.25 -19.20 -5.75
CA ALA A 175 15.42 -19.99 -5.48
C ALA A 175 16.49 -19.07 -4.88
N ARG A 176 17.54 -19.68 -4.33
CA ARG A 176 18.74 -18.97 -3.86
C ARG A 176 19.48 -18.42 -5.07
N VAL A 177 19.60 -17.10 -5.16
CA VAL A 177 20.31 -16.42 -6.25
C VAL A 177 21.40 -15.51 -5.71
N ASP A 178 22.50 -15.37 -6.44
CA ASP A 178 23.55 -14.40 -6.09
C ASP A 178 23.05 -12.97 -6.29
N LEU A 179 23.21 -12.12 -5.28
CA LEU A 179 22.75 -10.73 -5.32
C LEU A 179 23.53 -9.89 -6.34
N PHE A 180 24.82 -10.18 -6.55
CA PHE A 180 25.68 -9.40 -7.45
C PHE A 180 25.62 -9.86 -8.92
N GLY A 181 25.07 -11.04 -9.19
CA GLY A 181 24.89 -11.60 -10.52
C GLY A 181 23.72 -11.01 -11.33
N TRP A 182 23.09 -11.86 -12.16
CA TRP A 182 22.00 -11.45 -13.07
C TRP A 182 20.80 -10.82 -12.36
N PHE A 183 20.57 -11.20 -11.11
CA PHE A 183 19.47 -10.70 -10.28
C PHE A 183 19.56 -9.18 -10.08
N ARG A 184 20.78 -8.64 -9.92
CA ARG A 184 21.02 -7.20 -9.85
C ARG A 184 20.53 -6.49 -11.12
N THR A 185 20.86 -7.02 -12.30
CA THR A 185 20.47 -6.41 -13.58
C THR A 185 18.96 -6.40 -13.78
N VAL A 186 18.28 -7.50 -13.42
CA VAL A 186 16.81 -7.56 -13.49
C VAL A 186 16.18 -6.52 -12.57
N ASN A 187 16.68 -6.37 -11.35
CA ASN A 187 16.15 -5.38 -10.41
C ASN A 187 16.41 -3.93 -10.85
N LYS A 188 17.53 -3.64 -11.54
CA LYS A 188 17.77 -2.33 -12.16
C LYS A 188 16.67 -2.00 -13.17
N VAL A 189 16.36 -2.92 -14.09
CA VAL A 189 15.34 -2.72 -15.12
C VAL A 189 13.94 -2.63 -14.51
N PHE A 190 13.61 -3.53 -13.58
CA PHE A 190 12.31 -3.56 -12.91
C PHE A 190 12.01 -2.25 -12.17
N ASN A 191 12.98 -1.70 -11.43
CA ASN A 191 12.77 -0.45 -10.70
C ASN A 191 12.65 0.77 -11.62
N ILE A 192 13.29 0.78 -12.79
CA ILE A 192 13.07 1.82 -13.81
C ILE A 192 11.63 1.74 -14.31
N TRP A 193 11.16 0.54 -14.66
CA TRP A 193 9.80 0.33 -15.13
C TRP A 193 8.76 0.75 -14.10
N MET A 194 8.94 0.36 -12.83
CA MET A 194 8.06 0.77 -11.73
C MET A 194 8.04 2.29 -11.53
N MET A 195 9.19 2.96 -11.64
CA MET A 195 9.24 4.42 -11.51
C MET A 195 8.51 5.13 -12.66
N VAL A 196 8.67 4.65 -13.89
CA VAL A 196 7.93 5.18 -15.05
C VAL A 196 6.42 4.97 -14.87
N ALA A 197 5.99 3.78 -14.44
CA ALA A 197 4.59 3.49 -14.17
C ALA A 197 4.02 4.40 -13.08
N LEU A 198 4.78 4.67 -12.01
CA LEU A 198 4.38 5.59 -10.95
C LEU A 198 4.20 7.01 -11.47
N ILE A 199 5.15 7.53 -12.26
CA ILE A 199 5.06 8.87 -12.86
C ILE A 199 3.83 9.00 -13.75
N LEU A 200 3.58 8.01 -14.62
CA LEU A 200 2.40 7.98 -15.48
C LEU A 200 1.10 7.91 -14.67
N GLY A 201 1.08 7.15 -13.58
CA GLY A 201 -0.04 7.08 -12.65
C GLY A 201 -0.33 8.43 -11.98
N CYS A 202 0.70 9.12 -11.51
CA CYS A 202 0.58 10.46 -10.94
C CYS A 202 0.07 11.49 -11.96
N ILE A 203 0.58 11.48 -13.19
CA ILE A 203 0.10 12.35 -14.28
C ILE A 203 -1.38 12.09 -14.54
N SER A 204 -1.77 10.81 -14.64
CA SER A 204 -3.16 10.41 -14.86
C SER A 204 -4.08 10.89 -13.74
N LEU A 205 -3.63 10.78 -12.48
CA LEU A 205 -4.36 11.27 -11.31
C LEU A 205 -4.56 12.80 -11.37
N VAL A 206 -3.52 13.56 -11.70
CA VAL A 206 -3.61 15.03 -11.84
C VAL A 206 -4.60 15.41 -12.95
N ILE A 207 -4.57 14.71 -14.08
CA ILE A 207 -5.54 14.93 -15.17
C ILE A 207 -6.97 14.65 -14.69
N VAL A 208 -7.22 13.56 -13.99
CA VAL A 208 -8.56 13.24 -13.47
C VAL A 208 -9.03 14.28 -12.45
N VAL A 209 -8.18 14.66 -11.50
CA VAL A 209 -8.53 15.67 -10.48
C VAL A 209 -8.83 17.02 -11.12
N THR A 210 -8.03 17.45 -12.10
CA THR A 210 -8.26 18.71 -12.83
C THR A 210 -9.54 18.66 -13.67
N MET A 211 -9.85 17.53 -14.31
CA MET A 211 -11.13 17.35 -15.02
C MET A 211 -12.33 17.45 -14.08
N ILE A 212 -12.26 16.84 -12.90
CA ILE A 212 -13.31 16.93 -11.87
C ILE A 212 -13.46 18.37 -11.38
N ALA A 213 -12.34 19.03 -11.02
CA ALA A 213 -12.35 20.42 -10.55
C ALA A 213 -12.91 21.38 -11.60
N VAL A 214 -12.56 21.18 -12.88
CA VAL A 214 -13.14 21.95 -13.99
C VAL A 214 -14.64 21.70 -14.10
N SER A 215 -15.09 20.44 -14.06
CA SER A 215 -16.52 20.11 -14.10
C SER A 215 -17.30 20.74 -12.95
N GLU A 216 -16.76 20.70 -11.73
CA GLU A 216 -17.38 21.33 -10.56
C GLU A 216 -17.39 22.85 -10.68
N SER A 217 -16.32 23.47 -11.19
CA SER A 217 -16.28 24.92 -11.42
C SER A 217 -17.33 25.38 -12.45
N GLN A 218 -17.64 24.56 -13.46
CA GLN A 218 -18.71 24.83 -14.42
C GLN A 218 -20.09 24.73 -13.76
N LEU A 219 -20.29 23.76 -12.87
CA LEU A 219 -21.52 23.60 -12.10
C LEU A 219 -21.72 24.69 -11.04
N LEU A 220 -20.64 25.13 -10.39
CA LEU A 220 -20.65 26.16 -9.36
C LEU A 220 -20.76 27.57 -9.97
N SER A 221 -20.10 27.86 -11.09
CA SER A 221 -20.30 29.10 -11.84
C SER A 221 -21.74 29.23 -12.36
N SER A 222 -22.41 28.11 -12.63
CA SER A 222 -23.85 28.05 -12.90
C SER A 222 -24.73 28.24 -11.65
N ARG A 223 -24.23 28.05 -10.42
CA ARG A 223 -25.03 28.07 -9.18
C ARG A 223 -24.86 29.32 -8.33
N LYS A 224 -23.68 29.95 -8.22
CA LYS A 224 -23.51 31.18 -7.43
C LYS A 224 -22.30 31.99 -7.88
N LYS A 225 -22.57 33.26 -8.15
CA LYS A 225 -21.62 34.37 -8.23
C LYS A 225 -21.13 34.65 -6.81
N GLU A 226 -19.81 34.81 -6.64
CA GLU A 226 -19.10 35.29 -5.45
C GLU A 226 -18.96 34.33 -4.25
N GLU A 227 -17.92 33.49 -4.28
CA GLU A 227 -17.07 33.22 -3.11
C GLU A 227 -15.68 32.75 -3.57
N ASN A 228 -14.63 33.15 -2.85
CA ASN A 228 -13.23 33.03 -3.29
C ASN A 228 -12.77 31.57 -3.42
N PHE A 229 -12.61 31.12 -4.67
CA PHE A 229 -12.10 29.79 -5.06
C PHE A 229 -10.87 29.32 -4.28
N VAL A 230 -9.95 30.23 -3.92
CA VAL A 230 -8.74 29.90 -3.16
C VAL A 230 -9.04 29.47 -1.73
N LEU A 231 -10.00 30.11 -1.05
CA LEU A 231 -10.37 29.76 0.32
C LEU A 231 -11.05 28.39 0.38
N TYR A 232 -11.87 28.06 -0.61
CA TYR A 232 -12.48 26.72 -0.75
C TYR A 232 -11.42 25.61 -0.81
N TRP A 233 -10.37 25.76 -1.63
CA TRP A 233 -9.31 24.76 -1.73
C TRP A 233 -8.40 24.71 -0.50
N VAL A 234 -8.20 25.83 0.18
CA VAL A 234 -7.47 25.87 1.47
C VAL A 234 -8.25 25.11 2.55
N ASP A 235 -9.58 25.29 2.62
CA ASP A 235 -10.43 24.58 3.57
C ASP A 235 -10.47 23.07 3.30
N VAL A 236 -10.54 22.63 2.03
CA VAL A 236 -10.46 21.20 1.65
C VAL A 236 -9.12 20.57 2.07
N LEU A 237 -8.01 21.32 1.96
CA LEU A 237 -6.68 20.82 2.37
C LEU A 237 -6.50 20.81 3.88
N LEU A 238 -7.19 21.69 4.61
CA LEU A 238 -7.10 21.81 6.07
C LEU A 238 -8.20 21.04 6.83
N GLU A 239 -9.22 20.55 6.13
CA GLU A 239 -10.30 19.70 6.66
C GLU A 239 -9.80 18.50 7.51
N PRO A 240 -8.67 17.83 7.20
CA PRO A 240 -8.12 16.76 8.04
C PRO A 240 -7.65 17.21 9.44
N PHE A 241 -7.45 18.52 9.66
CA PHE A 241 -6.96 19.10 10.91
C PHE A 241 -8.05 19.83 11.71
N GLN A 242 -9.25 19.97 11.16
CA GLN A 242 -10.38 20.57 11.87
C GLN A 242 -11.10 19.51 12.71
N GLU A 243 -11.34 19.81 14.00
CA GLU A 243 -12.19 18.95 14.81
C GLU A 243 -13.59 18.83 14.18
N PRO A 244 -14.21 17.64 14.21
CA PRO A 244 -15.52 17.46 13.59
C PRO A 244 -16.59 18.38 14.20
N GLU A 245 -17.39 19.07 13.37
CA GLU A 245 -18.45 19.99 13.82
C GLU A 245 -19.50 19.36 14.74
N TRP A 246 -19.64 18.03 14.75
CA TRP A 246 -20.56 17.33 15.65
C TRP A 246 -20.19 17.44 17.13
N SER A 247 -18.98 17.89 17.48
CA SER A 247 -18.62 18.22 18.87
C SER A 247 -19.11 19.60 19.31
N ARG A 248 -19.45 20.51 18.37
CA ARG A 248 -19.78 21.92 18.67
C ARG A 248 -21.26 22.20 18.91
N ASN A 249 -22.19 21.47 18.29
CA ASN A 249 -23.60 21.84 18.32
C ASN A 249 -24.49 20.74 18.93
N GLY A 250 -24.77 20.87 20.23
CA GLY A 250 -25.62 19.99 21.03
C GLY A 250 -27.13 20.07 20.75
N ASN A 251 -27.58 20.20 19.50
CA ASN A 251 -29.00 20.38 19.15
C ASN A 251 -29.57 19.33 18.17
N PHE A 252 -29.09 18.09 18.21
CA PHE A 252 -29.52 16.99 17.33
C PHE A 252 -31.01 16.59 17.48
N LEU A 253 -31.69 16.96 18.57
CA LEU A 253 -33.05 16.48 18.85
C LEU A 253 -34.19 17.35 18.28
N ILE A 254 -33.90 18.55 17.76
CA ILE A 254 -34.96 19.48 17.31
C ILE A 254 -35.29 19.31 15.82
N GLU A 255 -34.34 18.88 15.00
CA GLU A 255 -34.50 18.86 13.53
C GLU A 255 -35.26 17.64 12.99
N MET A 256 -35.36 16.54 13.76
CA MET A 256 -36.17 15.39 13.35
C MET A 256 -37.69 15.65 13.45
N ARG A 257 -38.13 16.73 14.10
CA ARG A 257 -39.57 17.02 14.28
C ARG A 257 -40.18 17.87 13.16
N SER A 258 -39.37 18.63 12.41
CA SER A 258 -39.85 19.54 11.35
C SER A 258 -39.83 18.93 9.95
N GLY A 259 -39.06 17.87 9.70
CA GLY A 259 -39.00 17.19 8.39
C GLY A 259 -40.25 16.39 8.01
N ALA A 260 -41.19 16.16 8.95
CA ALA A 260 -42.38 15.33 8.73
C ALA A 260 -43.62 16.09 8.22
N GLN A 261 -43.54 17.41 7.95
CA GLN A 261 -44.70 18.22 7.52
C GLN A 261 -44.57 18.94 6.17
N MET A 262 -43.49 18.79 5.40
CA MET A 262 -43.35 19.43 4.07
C MET A 262 -43.66 18.49 2.90
N GLN A 263 -44.83 17.84 2.90
CA GLN A 263 -45.41 17.24 1.70
C GLN A 263 -46.94 17.43 1.69
N GLN A 264 -47.39 18.67 1.49
CA GLN A 264 -48.69 19.01 0.91
C GLN A 264 -48.77 20.53 0.71
N THR A 265 -49.36 20.97 -0.40
CA THR A 265 -49.42 22.34 -1.00
C THR A 265 -48.14 22.75 -1.76
N GLN A 266 -48.17 23.17 -3.03
CA GLN A 266 -49.20 23.87 -3.80
C GLN A 266 -49.35 23.35 -5.24
N ASN A 267 -50.60 23.12 -5.64
CA ASN A 267 -51.07 23.23 -7.02
C ASN A 267 -51.81 24.57 -7.15
N GLN A 268 -51.69 25.21 -8.32
CA GLN A 268 -52.40 26.42 -8.80
C GLN A 268 -51.87 27.80 -8.38
N THR A 269 -51.34 28.55 -9.34
CA THR A 269 -51.96 29.76 -9.92
C THR A 269 -51.26 30.10 -11.25
N GLY A 270 -52.02 30.56 -12.25
CA GLY A 270 -51.50 31.04 -13.53
C GLY A 270 -51.55 32.57 -13.61
N SER A 271 -50.63 33.16 -14.38
CA SER A 271 -50.86 34.42 -15.12
C SER A 271 -49.79 34.62 -16.20
N VAL A 272 -50.24 35.09 -17.34
CA VAL A 272 -49.54 35.36 -18.61
C VAL A 272 -48.67 36.62 -18.53
N THR A 273 -47.47 36.62 -19.13
CA THR A 273 -46.98 37.66 -20.05
C THR A 273 -45.79 37.17 -20.90
N SER A 274 -45.74 37.71 -22.10
CA SER A 274 -45.01 37.32 -23.32
C SER A 274 -43.51 37.62 -23.35
N GLY A 275 -42.72 36.73 -23.97
CA GLY A 275 -41.36 37.04 -24.44
C GLY A 275 -40.62 35.86 -25.08
N PHE A 276 -40.44 35.93 -26.40
CA PHE A 276 -39.42 35.24 -27.21
C PHE A 276 -39.27 33.70 -27.07
N GLN A 277 -39.94 32.95 -27.95
CA GLN A 277 -39.66 31.52 -28.13
C GLN A 277 -38.40 31.31 -28.99
N ILE A 278 -37.29 30.97 -28.33
CA ILE A 278 -36.27 30.14 -28.97
C ILE A 278 -36.78 28.71 -28.87
N ASN A 279 -37.02 28.07 -30.02
CA ASN A 279 -37.23 26.62 -30.11
C ASN A 279 -35.97 25.90 -29.61
N SER A 280 -35.90 25.70 -28.30
CA SER A 280 -35.14 24.61 -27.71
C SER A 280 -36.13 23.44 -27.62
N GLY A 281 -36.07 22.54 -28.61
CA GLY A 281 -36.62 21.21 -28.39
C GLY A 281 -36.05 20.66 -27.09
N PRO A 282 -36.81 19.86 -26.32
CA PRO A 282 -36.25 19.26 -25.12
C PRO A 282 -35.07 18.40 -25.56
N ILE A 283 -33.85 18.86 -25.30
CA ILE A 283 -32.71 17.96 -25.20
C ILE A 283 -33.11 17.05 -24.05
N ASN A 284 -33.47 15.81 -24.38
CA ASN A 284 -33.77 14.78 -23.40
C ASN A 284 -32.59 14.69 -22.42
N GLY A 285 -32.70 15.37 -21.28
CA GLY A 285 -31.74 15.34 -20.17
C GLY A 285 -31.69 13.98 -19.46
N GLN A 286 -32.17 12.92 -20.11
CA GLN A 286 -32.22 11.55 -19.65
C GLN A 286 -31.04 10.71 -20.18
N GLU A 287 -30.24 11.20 -21.13
CA GLU A 287 -29.11 10.44 -21.69
C GLU A 287 -27.76 10.61 -20.96
N TYR A 288 -27.67 11.47 -19.94
CA TYR A 288 -26.43 11.70 -19.21
C TYR A 288 -26.45 11.08 -17.80
N LYS A 289 -26.56 9.74 -17.71
CA LYS A 289 -26.10 8.89 -16.58
C LYS A 289 -26.56 7.44 -16.75
N GLN A 290 -26.27 6.79 -17.87
CA GLN A 290 -26.12 5.33 -17.82
C GLN A 290 -24.80 5.03 -17.12
N ASN A 291 -24.82 5.06 -15.79
CA ASN A 291 -23.81 4.37 -14.99
C ASN A 291 -23.86 2.90 -15.38
N LYS A 292 -22.99 2.48 -16.29
CA LYS A 292 -22.86 1.07 -16.70
C LYS A 292 -22.50 0.28 -15.44
N ARG A 293 -23.51 -0.28 -14.77
CA ARG A 293 -23.36 -1.12 -13.58
C ARG A 293 -22.46 -2.29 -13.98
N LEU A 294 -21.38 -2.50 -13.23
CA LEU A 294 -20.50 -3.65 -13.47
C LEU A 294 -21.35 -4.92 -13.35
N SER A 295 -21.11 -5.87 -14.24
CA SER A 295 -21.72 -7.19 -14.14
C SER A 295 -21.24 -7.88 -12.85
N PRO A 296 -22.04 -8.77 -12.24
CA PRO A 296 -21.62 -9.53 -11.06
C PRO A 296 -20.27 -10.25 -11.26
N GLY A 297 -20.02 -10.75 -12.48
CA GLY A 297 -18.75 -11.38 -12.84
C GLY A 297 -17.55 -10.43 -12.79
N GLU A 298 -17.70 -9.17 -13.21
CA GLU A 298 -16.63 -8.17 -13.12
C GLU A 298 -16.33 -7.78 -11.66
N ILE A 299 -17.37 -7.65 -10.83
CA ILE A 299 -17.21 -7.38 -9.38
C ILE A 299 -16.43 -8.53 -8.73
N LEU A 300 -16.86 -9.77 -8.99
CA LEU A 300 -16.20 -10.96 -8.46
C LEU A 300 -14.74 -11.04 -8.93
N PHE A 301 -14.48 -10.77 -10.21
CA PHE A 301 -13.14 -10.76 -10.77
C PHE A 301 -12.21 -9.80 -10.03
N TRP A 302 -12.60 -8.52 -9.89
CA TRP A 302 -11.75 -7.51 -9.24
C TRP A 302 -11.53 -7.81 -7.76
N TYR A 303 -12.56 -8.30 -7.07
CA TYR A 303 -12.47 -8.67 -5.67
C TYR A 303 -11.52 -9.86 -5.43
N VAL A 304 -11.64 -10.91 -6.26
CA VAL A 304 -10.75 -12.08 -6.20
C VAL A 304 -9.32 -11.69 -6.60
N ALA A 305 -9.15 -10.92 -7.68
CA ALA A 305 -7.84 -10.46 -8.12
C ALA A 305 -7.15 -9.62 -7.03
N GLY A 306 -7.86 -8.67 -6.41
CA GLY A 306 -7.32 -7.85 -5.32
C GLY A 306 -6.96 -8.65 -4.07
N SER A 307 -7.74 -9.68 -3.73
CA SER A 307 -7.46 -10.56 -2.61
C SER A 307 -6.24 -11.45 -2.88
N LEU A 308 -6.18 -12.08 -4.06
CA LEU A 308 -5.04 -12.91 -4.46
C LEU A 308 -3.74 -12.10 -4.56
N PHE A 309 -3.80 -10.89 -5.12
CA PHE A 309 -2.63 -10.01 -5.21
C PHE A 309 -2.10 -9.63 -3.83
N GLY A 310 -2.99 -9.28 -2.89
CA GLY A 310 -2.64 -8.93 -1.51
C GLY A 310 -2.03 -10.11 -0.75
N PHE A 311 -2.79 -11.20 -0.57
CA PHE A 311 -2.35 -12.35 0.21
C PHE A 311 -1.15 -13.06 -0.43
N GLY A 312 -1.15 -13.24 -1.75
CA GLY A 312 -0.03 -13.83 -2.48
C GLY A 312 1.25 -13.00 -2.36
N GLY A 313 1.14 -11.68 -2.51
CA GLY A 313 2.25 -10.74 -2.35
C GLY A 313 2.88 -10.79 -0.96
N ILE A 314 2.05 -10.79 0.09
CA ILE A 314 2.53 -10.91 1.48
C ILE A 314 3.22 -12.26 1.72
N GLY A 315 2.65 -13.35 1.21
CA GLY A 315 3.27 -14.68 1.30
C GLY A 315 4.67 -14.69 0.66
N ILE A 316 4.80 -14.09 -0.53
CA ILE A 316 6.09 -13.94 -1.22
C ILE A 316 7.07 -13.10 -0.40
N ILE A 317 6.63 -11.99 0.22
CA ILE A 317 7.49 -11.16 1.08
C ILE A 317 8.02 -11.96 2.26
N ILE A 318 7.15 -12.67 2.99
CA ILE A 318 7.54 -13.46 4.17
C ILE A 318 8.58 -14.50 3.76
N ILE A 319 8.30 -15.28 2.71
CA ILE A 319 9.22 -16.30 2.22
C ILE A 319 10.55 -15.65 1.79
N SER A 320 10.49 -14.54 1.05
CA SER A 320 11.70 -13.85 0.57
C SER A 320 12.59 -13.37 1.70
N VAL A 321 12.03 -12.77 2.75
CA VAL A 321 12.78 -12.29 3.91
C VAL A 321 13.36 -13.45 4.70
N GLU A 322 12.55 -14.46 5.05
CA GLU A 322 13.00 -15.59 5.87
C GLU A 322 14.04 -16.44 5.17
N CYS A 323 13.89 -16.68 3.85
CA CYS A 323 14.91 -17.35 3.05
C CYS A 323 16.19 -16.53 2.96
N SER A 324 16.10 -15.21 2.75
CA SER A 324 17.28 -14.35 2.68
C SER A 324 18.06 -14.35 4.00
N LEU A 325 17.38 -14.33 5.15
CA LEU A 325 18.06 -14.43 6.45
C LEU A 325 18.79 -15.77 6.62
N ARG A 326 18.13 -16.89 6.28
CA ARG A 326 18.70 -18.24 6.42
C ARG A 326 19.87 -18.47 5.47
N TRP A 327 19.74 -18.07 4.20
CA TRP A 327 20.79 -18.29 3.19
C TRP A 327 22.03 -17.43 3.40
N ASN A 328 21.91 -16.32 4.13
CA ASN A 328 23.02 -15.43 4.47
C ASN A 328 23.49 -15.57 5.92
N GLN A 329 22.97 -16.56 6.65
CA GLN A 329 23.35 -16.85 8.04
C GLN A 329 23.36 -15.60 8.92
N VAL A 330 22.35 -14.75 8.78
CA VAL A 330 22.28 -13.49 9.53
C VAL A 330 22.00 -13.79 11.01
N SER A 331 22.94 -13.41 11.87
CA SER A 331 22.88 -13.60 13.33
C SER A 331 22.49 -12.31 14.05
N GLY A 332 22.02 -12.41 15.30
CA GLY A 332 21.69 -11.24 16.14
C GLY A 332 20.35 -10.57 15.85
N VAL A 333 19.50 -11.20 15.03
CA VAL A 333 18.17 -10.66 14.63
C VAL A 333 17.02 -11.62 14.95
N GLY A 334 17.31 -12.65 15.77
CA GLY A 334 16.38 -13.70 16.16
C GLY A 334 15.68 -13.48 17.50
N ASP A 335 16.15 -12.54 18.31
CA ASP A 335 15.65 -12.29 19.66
C ASP A 335 14.82 -11.00 19.74
N LEU A 336 14.01 -10.88 20.79
CA LEU A 336 13.24 -9.67 21.13
C LEU A 336 13.97 -8.89 22.24
N ASP A 337 15.10 -8.29 21.88
CA ASP A 337 16.05 -7.69 22.82
C ASP A 337 16.07 -6.15 22.82
N SER A 338 15.47 -5.51 21.80
CA SER A 338 15.39 -4.03 21.72
C SER A 338 13.96 -3.50 21.83
N VAL A 339 13.80 -2.35 22.50
CA VAL A 339 12.51 -1.62 22.60
C VAL A 339 12.02 -1.20 21.20
N GLY A 340 12.95 -0.94 20.27
CA GLY A 340 12.64 -0.61 18.88
C GLY A 340 11.87 -1.71 18.15
N GLN A 341 12.05 -2.98 18.54
CA GLN A 341 11.31 -4.12 18.00
C GLN A 341 9.96 -4.36 18.67
N LEU A 342 9.80 -3.93 19.93
CA LEU A 342 8.60 -4.19 20.72
C LEU A 342 7.39 -3.42 20.19
N ILE A 343 7.58 -2.15 19.80
CA ILE A 343 6.50 -1.30 19.28
C ILE A 343 5.84 -1.93 18.03
N PRO A 344 6.58 -2.23 16.95
CA PRO A 344 6.00 -2.84 15.76
C PRO A 344 5.39 -4.22 16.05
N PHE A 345 5.99 -5.01 16.94
CA PHE A 345 5.45 -6.30 17.36
C PHE A 345 4.06 -6.18 17.99
N VAL A 346 3.93 -5.33 19.03
CA VAL A 346 2.67 -5.17 19.78
C VAL A 346 1.60 -4.54 18.90
N VAL A 347 1.93 -3.49 18.15
CA VAL A 347 0.96 -2.79 17.31
C VAL A 347 0.52 -3.69 16.15
N GLY A 348 1.44 -4.39 15.48
CA GLY A 348 1.09 -5.29 14.37
C GLY A 348 0.17 -6.45 14.80
N ILE A 349 0.48 -7.11 15.93
CA ILE A 349 -0.38 -8.16 16.48
C ILE A 349 -1.72 -7.59 16.96
N GLY A 350 -1.69 -6.44 17.65
CA GLY A 350 -2.89 -5.77 18.14
C GLY A 350 -3.86 -5.43 17.02
N THR A 351 -3.37 -4.88 15.91
CA THR A 351 -4.18 -4.59 14.73
C THR A 351 -4.75 -5.87 14.12
N LEU A 352 -3.96 -6.94 14.00
CA LEU A 352 -4.46 -8.22 13.48
C LEU A 352 -5.61 -8.79 14.34
N LEU A 353 -5.44 -8.81 15.66
CA LEU A 353 -6.46 -9.26 16.59
C LEU A 353 -7.73 -8.40 16.53
N GLN A 354 -7.56 -7.07 16.42
CA GLN A 354 -8.68 -6.14 16.29
C GLN A 354 -9.47 -6.38 15.00
N ILE A 355 -8.79 -6.62 13.87
CA ILE A 355 -9.46 -6.96 12.61
C ILE A 355 -10.20 -8.30 12.72
N PHE A 356 -9.57 -9.35 13.26
CA PHE A 356 -10.23 -10.66 13.43
C PHE A 356 -11.44 -10.60 14.36
N LYS A 357 -11.35 -9.85 15.46
CA LYS A 357 -12.49 -9.59 16.34
C LYS A 357 -13.62 -8.91 15.57
N ASN A 358 -13.32 -7.90 14.77
CA ASN A 358 -14.33 -7.19 13.99
C ASN A 358 -14.96 -8.11 12.92
N ILE A 359 -14.19 -9.02 12.30
CA ILE A 359 -14.70 -10.01 11.34
C ILE A 359 -15.69 -10.94 12.03
N TYR A 360 -15.29 -11.48 13.18
CA TYR A 360 -16.14 -12.35 13.98
C TYR A 360 -17.44 -11.65 14.39
N LEU A 361 -17.37 -10.40 14.87
CA LEU A 361 -18.55 -9.64 15.27
C LEU A 361 -19.47 -9.35 14.09
N GLN A 362 -18.92 -9.01 12.92
CA GLN A 362 -19.71 -8.79 11.71
C GLN A 362 -20.41 -10.07 11.25
N ALA A 363 -19.69 -11.20 11.20
CA ALA A 363 -20.25 -12.50 10.87
C ALA A 363 -21.38 -12.89 11.83
N ARG A 364 -21.18 -12.69 13.15
CA ARG A 364 -22.20 -12.93 14.18
C ARG A 364 -23.45 -12.05 14.00
N ARG A 365 -23.28 -10.77 13.63
CA ARG A 365 -24.42 -9.87 13.34
C ARG A 365 -25.19 -10.34 12.10
N ASN A 366 -24.50 -10.76 11.05
CA ASN A 366 -25.13 -11.27 9.83
C ASN A 366 -25.90 -12.57 10.09
N TRP A 367 -25.31 -13.50 10.86
CA TRP A 367 -25.99 -14.73 11.27
C TRP A 367 -27.30 -14.47 12.01
N LYS A 368 -27.30 -13.50 12.95
CA LYS A 368 -28.52 -13.11 13.69
C LYS A 368 -29.60 -12.50 12.79
N LYS A 369 -29.22 -11.81 11.70
CA LYS A 369 -30.16 -11.26 10.72
C LYS A 369 -30.81 -12.36 9.88
N LEU A 370 -30.04 -13.37 9.49
CA LEU A 370 -30.55 -14.54 8.75
C LEU A 370 -31.54 -15.34 9.60
N GLY A 371 -31.25 -15.54 10.89
CA GLY A 371 -32.18 -16.19 11.83
C GLY A 371 -33.47 -15.41 12.10
N LYS A 372 -33.56 -14.14 11.68
CA LYS A 372 -34.76 -13.29 11.81
C LYS A 372 -35.52 -13.11 10.48
N GLY A 373 -35.19 -13.87 9.44
CA GLY A 373 -35.87 -13.79 8.14
C GLY A 373 -35.59 -12.53 7.33
N SER A 374 -34.60 -11.71 7.70
CA SER A 374 -34.16 -10.58 6.88
C SER A 374 -33.11 -11.08 5.88
N GLY A 375 -33.39 -10.89 4.59
CA GLY A 375 -32.53 -11.29 3.47
C GLY A 375 -31.08 -10.81 3.60
N PHE A 376 -30.16 -11.54 2.96
CA PHE A 376 -28.72 -11.28 2.98
C PHE A 376 -28.39 -9.82 2.64
N PRO A 377 -27.39 -9.20 3.29
CA PRO A 377 -26.85 -7.92 2.82
C PRO A 377 -26.25 -8.10 1.41
N ILE A 378 -26.58 -7.17 0.52
CA ILE A 378 -26.36 -7.21 -0.95
C ILE A 378 -24.91 -7.52 -1.32
N HIS A 379 -23.92 -7.07 -0.53
CA HIS A 379 -22.50 -7.32 -0.80
C HIS A 379 -22.07 -8.80 -0.75
N LEU A 380 -22.79 -9.65 -0.03
CA LEU A 380 -22.50 -11.09 0.04
C LEU A 380 -23.37 -11.92 -0.92
N GLN A 381 -24.45 -11.36 -1.47
CA GLN A 381 -25.27 -12.05 -2.47
C GLN A 381 -24.54 -12.16 -3.81
N ALA A 382 -23.72 -11.16 -4.18
CA ALA A 382 -22.96 -11.16 -5.43
C ALA A 382 -21.86 -12.25 -5.51
N VAL A 383 -21.49 -12.88 -4.38
CA VAL A 383 -20.51 -13.98 -4.32
C VAL A 383 -21.20 -15.36 -4.25
N ALA A 384 -22.49 -15.38 -3.88
CA ALA A 384 -23.27 -16.60 -3.66
C ALA A 384 -24.25 -16.95 -4.79
N SER A 385 -24.35 -16.10 -5.82
CA SER A 385 -25.11 -16.30 -7.06
C SER A 385 -24.17 -16.30 -8.24
#